data_AF-A0A357YK73-F1
#
_entry.id   AF-A0A357YK73-F1
#
_cell.length_a   1.000
_cell.length_b   1.000
_cell.length_c   1.000
_cell.angle_alpha   90.00
_cell.angle_beta   90.00
_cell.angle_gamma   90.00
#
_symmetry.space_group_name_H-M   'P 1'
#
loop_
_entity.id
_entity.type
_entity.pdbx_description
1 polymer ?
#
loop_
_entity_poly.entity_id
_entity_poly.type
_entity_poly.pdbx_seq_one_letter_code
_entity_poly.pdbx_strand_id
1 'polypeptide(L)'
;MMFKSDFQFQRCVDRYKGYFRVRRLTCNEHFLIMNFAQLTARESLRDIESSLTSFSSKIYLSGLRTAIAKSTLAEANEIRNWRIYADYARS
;
A
#
# COMPACT_ATOMS: atom_id res chain seq x y z
N MET A 1 1.07 -3.26 14.05
CA MET A 1 1.39 -1.87 14.44
C MET A 1 0.69 -0.94 13.45
N MET A 2 -0.45 -0.34 13.82
CA MET A 2 -1.19 0.61 12.97
C MET A 2 -0.88 2.02 13.47
N PHE A 3 -0.20 2.82 12.64
CA PHE A 3 0.05 4.23 12.93
C PHE A 3 -1.17 5.06 12.48
N LYS A 4 -1.82 5.72 13.44
CA LYS A 4 -2.73 6.88 13.29
C LYS A 4 -4.16 6.64 12.77
N SER A 5 -5.13 7.03 13.60
CA SER A 5 -6.58 7.19 13.41
C SER A 5 -7.17 6.76 12.05
N ASP A 6 -7.73 5.55 12.03
CA ASP A 6 -8.50 4.95 10.93
C ASP A 6 -9.48 5.91 10.23
N PHE A 7 -10.08 6.84 10.98
CA PHE A 7 -11.15 7.67 10.46
C PHE A 7 -10.74 8.61 9.31
N GLN A 8 -9.59 9.29 9.39
CA GLN A 8 -9.19 10.23 8.34
C GLN A 8 -8.78 9.50 7.06
N PHE A 9 -8.01 8.41 7.21
CA PHE A 9 -7.65 7.56 6.08
C PHE A 9 -8.89 6.96 5.43
N GLN A 10 -9.80 6.40 6.24
CA GLN A 10 -11.05 5.82 5.75
C GLN A 10 -11.90 6.87 5.02
N ARG A 11 -11.99 8.11 5.54
CA ARG A 11 -12.69 9.20 4.88
C ARG A 11 -12.10 9.56 3.51
N CYS A 12 -10.77 9.55 3.37
CA CYS A 12 -10.10 9.74 2.08
C CYS A 12 -10.38 8.56 1.13
N VAL A 13 -10.31 7.33 1.63
CA VAL A 13 -10.59 6.13 0.81
C VAL A 13 -12.04 6.13 0.33
N ASP A 14 -13.00 6.46 1.19
CA ASP A 14 -14.42 6.51 0.84
C ASP A 14 -14.72 7.62 -0.16
N ARG A 15 -14.11 8.81 0.01
CA ARG A 15 -14.24 9.94 -0.93
C ARG A 15 -13.86 9.56 -2.37
N TYR A 16 -12.81 8.76 -2.53
CA TYR A 16 -12.32 8.35 -3.86
C TYR A 16 -12.74 6.92 -4.23
N LYS A 17 -13.63 6.28 -3.46
CA LYS A 17 -14.06 4.89 -3.65
C LYS A 17 -12.88 3.92 -3.80
N GLY A 18 -11.82 4.08 -2.99
CA GLY A 18 -10.58 3.31 -3.12
C GLY A 18 -10.72 1.80 -2.91
N TYR A 19 -11.80 1.36 -2.26
CA TYR A 19 -12.17 -0.07 -2.12
C TYR A 19 -13.00 -0.62 -3.28
N PHE A 20 -13.34 0.19 -4.29
CA PHE A 20 -14.11 -0.28 -5.44
C PHE A 20 -13.33 -1.36 -6.21
N ARG A 21 -13.91 -2.57 -6.29
CA ARG A 21 -13.32 -3.77 -6.92
C ARG A 21 -12.02 -4.29 -6.29
N VAL A 22 -11.68 -3.87 -5.08
CA VAL A 22 -10.50 -4.39 -4.37
C VAL A 22 -10.79 -5.77 -3.79
N ARG A 23 -9.92 -6.75 -4.06
CA ARG A 23 -10.10 -8.14 -3.58
C ARG A 23 -8.99 -8.66 -2.64
N ARG A 24 -7.73 -8.32 -2.92
CA ARG A 24 -6.57 -8.98 -2.27
C ARG A 24 -5.63 -8.04 -1.54
N LEU A 25 -5.42 -6.85 -2.08
CA LEU A 25 -4.53 -5.84 -1.50
C LEU A 25 -5.39 -4.70 -0.96
N THR A 26 -5.40 -4.39 0.33
CA THR A 26 -6.18 -3.26 0.87
C THR A 26 -5.54 -1.91 0.54
N CYS A 27 -6.28 -0.80 0.66
CA CYS A 27 -5.72 0.56 0.47
C CYS A 27 -4.61 0.84 1.49
N ASN A 28 -4.77 0.34 2.72
CA ASN A 28 -3.77 0.49 3.77
C ASN A 28 -2.49 -0.31 3.45
N GLU A 29 -2.61 -1.58 3.07
CA GLU A 29 -1.44 -2.39 2.69
C GLU A 29 -0.69 -1.78 1.51
N HIS A 30 -1.40 -1.28 0.50
CA HIS A 30 -0.77 -0.58 -0.62
C HIS A 30 -0.08 0.71 -0.21
N PHE A 31 -0.69 1.51 0.67
CA PHE A 31 -0.05 2.70 1.23
C PHE A 31 1.25 2.34 1.94
N LEU A 32 1.25 1.30 2.79
CA LEU A 32 2.44 0.84 3.50
C LEU A 32 3.55 0.39 2.54
N ILE A 33 3.22 -0.32 1.47
CA ILE A 33 4.21 -0.76 0.46
C ILE A 33 4.80 0.41 -0.29
N MET A 34 3.96 1.38 -0.68
CA MET A 34 4.45 2.58 -1.37
C MET A 34 5.36 3.39 -0.45
N ASN A 35 5.00 3.55 0.83
CA ASN A 35 5.87 4.21 1.81
C ASN A 35 7.19 3.44 2.01
N PHE A 36 7.13 2.12 2.13
CA PHE A 36 8.32 1.27 2.22
C PHE A 36 9.23 1.47 1.01
N ALA A 37 8.68 1.49 -0.20
CA ALA A 37 9.42 1.72 -1.43
C ALA A 37 10.12 3.08 -1.43
N GLN A 38 9.41 4.15 -1.01
CA GLN A 38 9.99 5.49 -0.89
C GLN A 38 11.13 5.53 0.15
N LEU A 39 10.92 4.95 1.33
CA LEU A 39 11.90 4.94 2.41
C LEU A 39 13.14 4.09 2.11
N THR A 40 12.98 3.05 1.28
CA THR A 40 14.07 2.16 0.88
C THR A 40 14.66 2.51 -0.49
N ALA A 41 14.32 3.68 -1.03
CA ALA A 41 14.78 4.19 -2.33
C ALA A 41 14.65 3.16 -3.47
N ARG A 42 13.52 2.43 -3.52
CA ARG A 42 13.24 1.46 -4.57
C ARG A 42 12.50 2.13 -5.72
N GLU A 43 13.12 2.09 -6.90
CA GLU A 43 12.61 2.79 -8.08
C GLU A 43 11.73 1.90 -8.98
N SER A 44 11.81 0.57 -8.86
CA SER A 44 11.03 -0.36 -9.69
C SER A 44 10.09 -1.25 -8.89
N LEU A 45 8.94 -1.59 -9.49
CA LEU A 45 7.99 -2.56 -8.91
C LEU A 45 8.64 -3.94 -8.66
N ARG A 46 9.64 -4.31 -9.48
CA ARG A 46 10.37 -5.56 -9.31
C ARG A 46 11.31 -5.51 -8.11
N ASP A 47 11.96 -4.38 -7.86
CA ASP A 47 12.83 -4.21 -6.69
C ASP A 47 12.02 -4.18 -5.39
N ILE A 48 10.82 -3.59 -5.43
CA ILE A 48 9.87 -3.61 -4.32
C ILE A 48 9.44 -5.06 -4.02
N GLU A 49 9.00 -5.80 -5.04
CA GLU A 49 8.62 -7.21 -4.89
C GLU A 49 9.77 -8.08 -4.35
N SER A 50 10.97 -7.92 -4.91
CA SER A 50 12.15 -8.68 -4.48
C SER A 50 12.50 -8.37 -3.03
N SER A 51 12.50 -7.09 -2.65
CA SER A 51 12.74 -6.68 -1.27
C SER A 51 11.69 -7.25 -0.32
N LEU A 52 10.40 -7.12 -0.65
CA LEU A 52 9.31 -7.70 0.14
C LEU A 52 9.51 -9.21 0.29
N THR A 53 9.78 -9.92 -0.80
CA THR A 53 10.00 -11.37 -0.78
C THR A 53 11.18 -11.77 0.10
N SER A 54 12.30 -11.04 0.04
CA SER A 54 13.45 -11.27 0.93
C SER A 54 13.12 -11.04 2.41
N PHE A 55 12.22 -10.11 2.71
CA PHE A 55 11.76 -9.83 4.07
C PHE A 55 10.51 -10.63 4.48
N SER A 56 10.07 -11.62 3.67
CA SER A 56 8.87 -12.46 3.86
C SER A 56 8.58 -12.86 5.31
N SER A 57 9.61 -13.29 6.04
CA SER A 57 9.51 -13.75 7.43
C SER A 57 9.19 -12.64 8.45
N LYS A 58 9.45 -11.37 8.11
CA LYS A 58 9.26 -10.18 8.98
C LYS A 58 8.13 -9.27 8.50
N ILE A 59 7.51 -9.55 7.36
CA ILE A 59 6.46 -8.71 6.75
C ILE A 59 5.24 -8.57 7.68
N TYR A 60 4.86 -9.65 8.39
CA TYR A 60 3.72 -9.64 9.30
C TYR A 60 3.85 -8.58 10.41
N LEU A 61 5.07 -8.37 10.93
CA LEU A 61 5.35 -7.34 11.94
C LEU A 61 5.12 -5.92 11.40
N SER A 62 5.28 -5.74 10.08
CA SER A 62 5.10 -4.46 9.39
C SER A 62 3.64 -4.18 8.97
N GLY A 63 2.69 -5.04 9.36
CA GLY A 63 1.26 -4.85 9.08
C GLY A 63 0.81 -5.34 7.70
N LEU A 64 1.67 -6.06 6.98
CA LEU A 64 1.38 -6.66 5.68
C LEU A 64 1.16 -8.18 5.86
N ARG A 65 0.13 -8.75 5.23
CA ARG A 65 -0.26 -10.15 5.44
C ARG A 65 0.62 -11.16 4.70
N THR A 66 1.12 -10.81 3.52
CA THR A 66 1.89 -11.71 2.66
C THR A 66 2.80 -10.90 1.74
N ALA A 67 3.87 -11.51 1.22
CA ALA A 67 4.61 -10.93 0.11
C ALA A 67 3.68 -10.77 -1.11
N ILE A 68 3.70 -9.60 -1.73
CA ILE A 68 2.76 -9.25 -2.79
C ILE A 68 3.47 -9.36 -4.13
N ALA A 69 2.84 -10.07 -5.07
CA ALA A 69 3.35 -10.22 -6.42
C ALA A 69 3.34 -8.87 -7.16
N LYS A 70 4.33 -8.65 -8.03
CA LYS A 70 4.44 -7.45 -8.86
C LYS A 70 3.17 -7.16 -9.66
N SER A 71 2.51 -8.19 -10.19
CA SER A 71 1.27 -8.05 -10.96
C SER A 71 0.14 -7.43 -10.13
N THR A 72 0.03 -7.82 -8.85
CA THR A 72 -0.99 -7.29 -7.93
C THR A 72 -0.70 -5.84 -7.58
N LEU A 73 0.58 -5.50 -7.39
CA LEU A 73 1.01 -4.12 -7.12
C LEU A 73 0.83 -3.20 -8.33
N ALA A 74 1.12 -3.69 -9.54
CA ALA A 74 0.91 -2.96 -10.78
C ALA A 74 -0.58 -2.66 -11.01
N GLU A 75 -1.43 -3.69 -10.89
CA GLU A 75 -2.89 -3.53 -11.01
C GLU A 75 -3.42 -2.52 -9.97
N ALA A 76 -2.94 -2.58 -8.73
CA ALA A 76 -3.32 -1.63 -7.69
C ALA A 76 -2.87 -0.19 -8.00
N ASN A 77 -1.70 0.00 -8.60
CA ASN A 77 -1.22 1.32 -9.03
C ASN A 77 -2.04 1.90 -10.18
N GLU A 78 -2.54 1.06 -11.10
CA GLU A 78 -3.34 1.50 -12.25
C GLU A 78 -4.78 1.86 -11.85
N ILE A 79 -5.39 1.05 -10.99
CA ILE A 79 -6.81 1.19 -10.65
C ILE A 79 -7.02 2.24 -9.56
N ARG A 80 -6.06 2.42 -8.64
CA ARG A 80 -6.27 3.28 -7.46
C ARG A 80 -5.93 4.72 -7.74
N ASN A 81 -6.85 5.58 -7.30
CA ASN A 81 -6.62 7.00 -7.35
C ASN A 81 -5.56 7.41 -6.32
N TRP A 82 -4.37 7.77 -6.80
CA TRP A 82 -3.23 8.22 -5.98
C TRP A 82 -3.57 9.40 -5.06
N ARG A 83 -4.61 10.18 -5.39
CA ARG A 83 -5.09 11.30 -4.57
C ARG A 83 -5.51 10.87 -3.17
N ILE A 84 -5.91 9.61 -2.97
CA ILE A 84 -6.22 9.05 -1.64
C ILE A 84 -5.05 9.28 -0.68
N TYR A 85 -3.84 8.91 -1.13
CA TYR A 85 -2.63 9.00 -0.32
C TYR A 85 -2.12 10.43 -0.18
N ALA A 86 -2.28 11.24 -1.24
CA ALA A 86 -1.89 12.64 -1.22
C ALA A 86 -2.77 13.49 -0.29
N ASP A 87 -4.10 13.28 -0.30
CA ASP A 87 -5.02 13.96 0.61
C ASP A 87 -4.79 13.53 2.05
N TYR A 88 -4.53 12.24 2.29
CA TYR A 88 -4.21 11.75 3.64
C TYR A 88 -2.92 12.36 4.20
N ALA A 89 -1.88 12.53 3.37
CA ALA A 89 -0.64 13.18 3.78
C ALA A 89 -0.80 14.68 4.07
N ARG A 90 -1.86 15.31 3.56
CA ARG A 90 -2.19 16.74 3.75
C ARG A 90 -3.24 16.98 4.84
N SER A 91 -3.85 15.93 5.37
CA SER A 91 -4.93 15.99 6.37
C SER A 91 -4.45 15.99 7.81
#